data_AF-A0A820QXC1-F1
#
_entry.id   AF-A0A820QXC1-F1
#
_cell.length_a   1.000
_cell.length_b   1.000
_cell.length_c   1.000
_cell.angle_alpha   90.00
_cell.angle_beta   90.00
_cell.angle_gamma   90.00
#
_symmetry.space_group_name_H-M   'P 1'
#
loop_
_entity.id
_entity.type
_entity.pdbx_description
1 polymer ?
#
loop_
_entity_poly.entity_id
_entity_poly.type
_entity_poly.pdbx_seq_one_letter_code
_entity_poly.pdbx_strand_id
1 'polypeptide(L)'
;MSLWIQRTSTGEGTLVHYSTETDGQGWCTVPIGFSSAGNIIATAWKPDKQITGPVLSINTWTHIATTYSPTNGLRLYVNGASVGGTSAQSNDAPSVD
;
A
#
# COMPACT_ATOMS: atom_id res chain seq x y z
N MET A 1 3.82 -7.80 4.42
CA MET A 1 3.84 -7.04 5.69
C MET A 1 2.51 -7.17 6.38
N SER A 2 2.47 -7.09 7.71
CA SER A 2 1.23 -7.10 8.51
C SER A 2 1.38 -6.16 9.70
N LEU A 3 0.34 -5.38 10.02
CA LEU A 3 0.33 -4.46 11.16
C LEU A 3 -1.09 -4.20 11.65
N TRP A 4 -1.22 -3.85 12.93
CA TRP A 4 -2.44 -3.29 13.49
C TRP A 4 -2.31 -1.78 13.58
N ILE A 5 -3.35 -1.05 13.16
CA ILE A 5 -3.42 0.42 13.26
C ILE A 5 -4.69 0.86 13.94
N GLN A 6 -4.58 1.91 14.75
CA GLN A 6 -5.71 2.71 15.20
C GLN A 6 -5.60 4.09 14.57
N ARG A 7 -6.45 4.37 13.59
CA ARG A 7 -6.50 5.68 12.93
C ARG A 7 -7.19 6.68 13.85
N THR A 8 -6.61 7.85 14.09
CA THR A 8 -7.19 8.87 15.00
C THR A 8 -7.61 10.16 14.28
N SER A 9 -7.27 10.33 13.01
CA SER A 9 -7.62 11.50 12.19
C SER A 9 -8.10 11.10 10.79
N THR A 10 -8.82 11.99 10.11
CA THR A 10 -9.43 11.71 8.79
C THR A 10 -8.59 12.13 7.59
N GLY A 11 -7.36 12.63 7.79
CA GLY A 11 -6.48 13.09 6.72
C GLY A 11 -5.72 11.99 5.98
N GLU A 12 -4.95 12.42 4.99
CA GLU A 12 -3.92 11.63 4.34
C GLU A 12 -2.72 11.41 5.25
N GLY A 13 -1.86 10.46 4.91
CA GLY A 13 -0.63 10.23 5.65
C GLY A 13 0.09 8.96 5.25
N THR A 14 1.37 8.90 5.55
CA THR A 14 2.21 7.72 5.34
C THR A 14 2.28 6.91 6.62
N LEU A 15 2.04 5.60 6.52
CA LEU A 15 2.20 4.68 7.65
C LEU A 15 3.54 3.94 7.57
N VAL A 16 3.90 3.50 6.36
CA VAL A 16 5.18 2.85 6.11
C VAL A 16 5.75 3.42 4.81
N HIS A 17 7.02 3.79 4.85
CA HIS A 17 7.82 4.11 3.67
C HIS A 17 9.02 3.17 3.57
N TYR A 18 9.46 2.92 2.33
CA TYR A 18 10.79 2.36 2.07
C TYR A 18 11.66 3.44 1.47
N SER A 19 12.89 3.48 1.93
CA SER A 19 13.93 4.43 1.55
C SER A 19 15.12 3.66 0.98
N THR A 20 15.82 4.24 0.02
CA THR A 20 17.10 3.72 -0.47
C THR A 20 18.25 4.06 0.47
N GLU A 21 18.11 5.12 1.27
CA GLU A 21 19.12 5.58 2.21
C GLU A 21 18.77 5.18 3.65
N THR A 22 19.79 5.04 4.49
CA THR A 22 19.66 4.59 5.89
C THR A 22 19.09 5.62 6.83
N ASP A 23 19.10 6.90 6.45
CA ASP A 23 18.53 8.00 7.21
C ASP A 23 17.01 8.15 6.98
N GLY A 24 16.47 7.50 5.94
CA GLY A 24 15.07 7.63 5.54
C GLY A 24 14.84 8.69 4.45
N GLN A 25 15.91 9.22 3.84
CA GLN A 25 15.89 10.16 2.73
C GLN A 25 16.13 9.47 1.37
N GLY A 26 16.20 10.24 0.29
CA GLY A 26 16.42 9.72 -1.06
C GLY A 26 15.13 9.30 -1.75
N TRP A 27 15.19 8.28 -2.62
CA TRP A 27 14.01 7.81 -3.33
C TRP A 27 13.13 6.99 -2.40
N CYS A 28 11.90 7.45 -2.23
CA CYS A 28 10.93 6.84 -1.32
C CYS A 28 9.76 6.23 -2.09
N THR A 29 9.36 5.04 -1.69
CA THR A 29 8.03 4.49 -2.01
C THR A 29 7.20 4.41 -0.73
N VAL A 30 5.91 4.70 -0.85
CA VAL A 30 4.93 4.61 0.24
C VAL A 30 4.11 3.34 0.05
N PRO A 31 4.58 2.18 0.56
CA PRO A 31 3.86 0.94 0.43
C PRO A 31 2.52 0.96 1.16
N ILE A 32 2.37 1.73 2.25
CA ILE A 32 1.10 1.86 2.98
C ILE A 32 0.89 3.29 3.44
N GLY A 33 -0.28 3.84 3.12
CA GLY A 33 -0.70 5.17 3.56
C GLY A 33 -2.20 5.37 3.52
N PHE A 34 -2.64 6.60 3.72
CA PHE A 34 -4.01 7.05 3.60
C PHE A 34 -4.15 8.07 2.48
N SER A 35 -5.21 7.95 1.70
CA SER A 35 -5.66 9.05 0.84
C SER A 35 -6.26 10.18 1.68
N SER A 36 -6.46 11.35 1.07
CA SER A 36 -7.17 12.47 1.69
C SER A 36 -8.63 12.15 2.07
N ALA A 37 -9.25 11.18 1.41
CA ALA A 37 -10.57 10.64 1.76
C ALA A 37 -10.52 9.59 2.88
N GLY A 38 -9.32 9.16 3.29
CA GLY A 38 -9.09 8.21 4.37
C GLY A 38 -9.15 6.74 3.97
N ASN A 39 -9.14 6.45 2.68
CA ASN A 39 -8.93 5.09 2.19
C ASN A 39 -7.54 4.62 2.57
N ILE A 40 -7.42 3.38 3.01
CA ILE A 40 -6.11 2.74 3.08
C ILE A 40 -5.59 2.54 1.64
N ILE A 41 -4.36 2.98 1.38
CA ILE A 41 -3.68 2.82 0.10
C ILE A 41 -2.53 1.82 0.30
N ALA A 42 -2.44 0.84 -0.57
CA ALA A 42 -1.32 -0.08 -0.64
C ALA A 42 -0.65 0.02 -2.01
N THR A 43 0.67 0.19 -2.04
CA THR A 43 1.44 0.31 -3.28
C THR A 43 2.61 -0.67 -3.27
N ALA A 44 2.93 -1.25 -4.42
CA ALA A 44 4.11 -2.09 -4.57
C ALA A 44 5.36 -1.22 -4.82
N TRP A 45 6.49 -1.86 -5.12
CA TRP A 45 7.73 -1.16 -5.45
C TRP A 45 7.56 -0.25 -6.69
N LYS A 46 6.74 -0.67 -7.66
CA LYS A 46 6.36 0.17 -8.80
C LYS A 46 5.03 0.90 -8.52
N PRO A 47 4.95 2.22 -8.79
CA PRO A 47 3.77 3.02 -8.50
C PRO A 47 2.54 2.65 -9.34
N ASP A 48 2.71 1.94 -10.46
CA ASP A 48 1.60 1.45 -11.29
C ASP A 48 0.80 0.32 -10.62
N LYS A 49 1.33 -0.28 -9.55
CA LYS A 49 0.66 -1.35 -8.80
C LYS A 49 0.19 -0.82 -7.44
N GLN A 50 -0.96 -0.15 -7.47
CA GLN A 50 -1.64 0.38 -6.29
C GLN A 50 -3.02 -0.27 -6.08
N ILE A 51 -3.42 -0.41 -4.82
CA ILE A 51 -4.78 -0.80 -4.40
C ILE A 51 -5.32 0.29 -3.49
N THR A 52 -6.49 0.83 -3.85
CA THR A 52 -7.28 1.68 -2.95
C THR A 52 -8.27 0.82 -2.20
N GLY A 53 -8.09 0.70 -0.89
CA GLY A 53 -8.96 -0.03 0.00
C GLY A 53 -10.10 0.81 0.59
N PRO A 54 -10.83 0.28 1.58
CA PRO A 54 -11.92 0.99 2.23
C PRO A 54 -11.41 2.18 3.06
N VAL A 55 -12.32 3.10 3.35
CA VAL A 55 -12.11 4.12 4.39
C VAL A 55 -12.12 3.45 5.75
N LEU A 56 -11.09 3.69 6.56
CA LEU A 56 -11.03 3.13 7.92
C LEU A 56 -11.70 4.04 8.93
N SER A 57 -12.53 3.43 9.80
CA SER A 57 -13.15 4.10 10.94
C SER A 57 -12.09 4.62 11.91
N ILE A 58 -12.30 5.83 12.43
CA ILE A 58 -11.42 6.41 13.45
C ILE A 58 -11.61 5.69 14.81
N ASN A 59 -10.57 5.75 15.64
CA ASN A 59 -10.48 5.20 16.98
C ASN A 59 -10.76 3.69 17.08
N THR A 60 -10.70 2.98 15.95
CA THR A 60 -10.95 1.54 15.86
C THR A 60 -9.69 0.83 15.39
N TRP A 61 -9.26 -0.20 16.13
CA TRP A 61 -8.14 -1.03 15.71
C TRP A 61 -8.52 -1.82 14.45
N THR A 62 -7.70 -1.68 13.42
CA THR A 62 -7.86 -2.38 12.14
C THR A 62 -6.57 -3.11 11.81
N HIS A 63 -6.68 -4.38 11.47
CA HIS A 63 -5.54 -5.15 10.97
C HIS A 63 -5.39 -4.96 9.47
N ILE A 64 -4.18 -4.62 9.03
CA ILE A 64 -3.84 -4.45 7.62
C ILE A 64 -2.72 -5.43 7.29
N ALA A 65 -2.91 -6.19 6.20
CA ALA A 65 -1.86 -7.03 5.64
C ALA A 65 -1.72 -6.82 4.15
N THR A 66 -0.48 -6.83 3.67
CA THR A 66 -0.15 -6.82 2.25
C THR A 66 0.85 -7.90 1.89
N THR A 67 0.68 -8.48 0.72
CA THR A 67 1.66 -9.39 0.11
C THR A 67 1.97 -8.92 -1.30
N TYR A 68 3.19 -9.17 -1.76
CA TYR A 68 3.58 -8.93 -3.14
C TYR A 68 4.40 -10.10 -3.65
N SER A 69 4.11 -10.54 -4.86
CA SER A 69 5.00 -11.39 -5.65
C SER A 69 4.87 -11.04 -7.13
N PRO A 70 5.92 -11.22 -7.94
CA PRO A 70 5.84 -10.97 -9.37
C PRO A 70 4.70 -11.73 -10.06
N THR A 71 4.39 -12.95 -9.61
CA THR A 71 3.37 -13.82 -10.20
C THR A 71 1.94 -13.54 -9.73
N ASN A 72 1.75 -13.08 -8.49
CA ASN A 72 0.40 -12.85 -7.94
C ASN A 72 0.03 -11.37 -7.79
N GLY A 73 0.94 -10.46 -8.10
CA GLY A 73 0.76 -9.02 -7.90
C GLY A 73 0.76 -8.63 -6.42
N LEU A 74 0.35 -7.40 -6.16
CA LEU A 74 0.09 -6.88 -4.82
C LEU A 74 -1.27 -7.39 -4.34
N ARG A 75 -1.40 -7.70 -3.05
CA ARG A 75 -2.67 -8.05 -2.38
C ARG A 75 -2.84 -7.22 -1.14
N LEU A 76 -4.08 -6.81 -0.87
CA LEU A 76 -4.48 -6.10 0.34
C LEU A 76 -5.53 -6.89 1.10
N TYR A 77 -5.34 -7.01 2.41
CA TYR A 77 -6.28 -7.58 3.35
C TYR A 77 -6.56 -6.60 4.48
N VAL A 78 -7.84 -6.49 4.87
CA VAL A 78 -8.31 -5.66 5.98
C VAL A 78 -9.11 -6.55 6.92
N ASN A 79 -8.69 -6.62 8.19
CA ASN A 79 -9.25 -7.53 9.21
C ASN A 79 -9.31 -9.00 8.73
N GLY A 80 -8.31 -9.42 7.95
CA GLY A 80 -8.21 -10.77 7.39
C GLY A 80 -9.02 -11.00 6.11
N ALA A 81 -9.93 -10.09 5.73
CA ALA A 81 -10.69 -10.18 4.48
C ALA A 81 -9.90 -9.62 3.30
N SER A 82 -9.94 -10.29 2.15
CA SER A 82 -9.31 -9.79 0.92
C SER A 82 -10.09 -8.59 0.38
N VAL A 83 -9.39 -7.48 0.15
CA VAL A 83 -9.96 -6.26 -0.42
C VAL A 83 -9.76 -6.21 -1.93
N GLY A 84 -8.61 -6.68 -2.40
CA GLY A 84 -8.28 -6.68 -3.82
C GLY A 84 -6.84 -7.06 -4.10
N GLY A 85 -6.51 -7.05 -5.39
CA GLY A 85 -5.17 -7.33 -5.87
C GLY A 85 -4.90 -6.70 -7.22
N THR A 86 -3.62 -6.51 -7.52
CA THR A 86 -3.17 -6.11 -8.86
C THR A 86 -2.81 -7.34 -9.68
N SER A 87 -2.69 -7.15 -11.00
CA SER A 87 -2.16 -8.20 -11.87
C SER A 87 -0.71 -8.53 -11.55
N ALA A 88 -0.27 -9.71 -12.01
CA ALA A 88 1.14 -10.05 -12.08
C ALA A 88 1.94 -8.92 -12.74
N GLN A 89 3.22 -8.84 -12.39
CA GLN A 89 4.12 -7.91 -13.06
C GLN A 89 4.23 -8.32 -14.53
N SER A 90 3.76 -7.48 -15.46
CA SER A 90 4.14 -7.63 -16.86
C SER A 90 5.57 -7.13 -16.99
N ASN A 91 6.42 -7.94 -17.64
CA ASN A 91 7.76 -7.53 -18.02
C ASN A 91 7.73 -6.78 -19.35
N ASP A 92 6.73 -5.92 -19.55
CA ASP A 92 6.69 -5.09 -20.75
C ASP A 92 7.89 -4.15 -20.67
N ALA A 93 8.91 -4.44 -21.48
CA ALA A 93 9.95 -3.47 -21.76
C ALA A 93 9.25 -2.21 -22.28
N PRO A 94 9.67 -0.99 -21.87
CA PRO A 94 9.14 0.21 -22.49
C PRO A 94 9.32 0.08 -24.00
N SER A 95 8.22 0.16 -24.75
CA SER A 95 8.24 0.14 -26.21
C SER A 95 9.09 1.31 -26.68
N VAL A 96 10.21 1.02 -27.33
CA VAL A 96 10.98 2.01 -28.09
C VAL A 96 10.39 2.07 -29.49
N ASP A 97 9.31 2.86 -29.62
CA ASP A 97 8.86 3.39 -30.91
C ASP A 97 9.51 4.76 -31.15
#